data_AF-A0A2N1MMH6-F1
#
_entry.id   AF-A0A2N1MMH6-F1
#
_cell.length_a   1.000
_cell.length_b   1.000
_cell.length_c   1.000
_cell.angle_alpha   90.00
_cell.angle_beta   90.00
_cell.angle_gamma   90.00
#
_symmetry.space_group_name_H-M   'P 1'
#
loop_
_entity.id
_entity.type
_entity.pdbx_description
1 polymer ?
#
loop_
_entity_poly.entity_id
_entity_poly.type
_entity_poly.pdbx_seq_one_letter_code
_entity_poly.pdbx_strand_id
1 'polypeptide(L)'
;MIDDYPKGDPYGLTAENVLKKLQSKNILYFFGRINYTTETMLLIFRGIIGEFPVFDLIGGDPIKLIEKFIKATSTSITYAVSMTSTIGSDSKYMYSLQRKKLDMNPNEPDWIILPLQEGIVMWYPILDTLKELKDPNYFNKSNLFSRSFSFKIASQPFSAGVERYAYFALDIGSCPAKKMVIKEFLHVGRNNSFEKYIEAIEISTIASFLSTEFNLIAKGKNLPKVKFLNVKLLRCGTIDFSTRYYTIEPKLHNMEYKRFNANTGVITELRPILEAFVHFTYEYTKGYLVVCDLQGIELTNEFLLTDPAIHCIDSLRFGSTNFGKEGINQLFLANHKCNDICKQLKLKHINDGLSEDVA
;
A
#
# COMPACT_ATOMS: atom_id res chain seq x y z
N MET A 1 -20.82 -19.19 31.18
CA MET A 1 -19.53 -19.32 31.86
C MET A 1 -19.57 -18.42 33.09
N ILE A 2 -19.15 -18.93 34.24
CA ILE A 2 -18.97 -18.14 35.46
C ILE A 2 -17.58 -17.50 35.33
N ASP A 3 -17.48 -16.20 35.59
CA ASP A 3 -16.21 -15.48 35.63
C ASP A 3 -15.43 -15.95 36.86
N ASP A 4 -14.23 -16.51 36.65
CA ASP A 4 -13.36 -17.01 37.72
C ASP A 4 -12.83 -15.88 38.62
N TYR A 5 -12.90 -14.62 38.16
CA TYR A 5 -12.39 -13.44 38.85
C TYR A 5 -13.42 -12.29 38.88
N PRO A 6 -14.58 -12.47 39.55
CA PRO A 6 -15.70 -11.52 39.50
C PRO A 6 -15.41 -10.19 40.21
N LYS A 7 -14.32 -10.12 40.99
CA LYS A 7 -13.84 -8.88 41.64
C LYS A 7 -12.71 -8.21 40.86
N GLY A 8 -12.44 -8.67 39.63
CA GLY A 8 -11.34 -8.21 38.80
C GLY A 8 -10.05 -9.03 38.99
N ASP A 9 -9.01 -8.62 38.29
CA ASP A 9 -7.72 -9.30 38.26
C ASP A 9 -7.11 -9.46 39.67
N PRO A 10 -6.65 -10.67 40.05
CA PRO A 10 -6.14 -10.97 41.39
C PRO A 10 -4.82 -10.25 41.72
N TYR A 11 -4.12 -9.71 40.71
CA TYR A 11 -2.89 -8.93 40.88
C TYR A 11 -3.14 -7.43 40.80
N GLY A 12 -4.40 -6.99 40.76
CA GLY A 12 -4.80 -5.58 40.74
C GLY A 12 -4.57 -4.89 39.40
N LEU A 13 -4.39 -5.64 38.30
CA LEU A 13 -4.31 -5.06 36.97
C LEU A 13 -5.69 -4.56 36.53
N THR A 14 -5.76 -3.27 36.21
CA THR A 14 -6.95 -2.68 35.58
C THR A 14 -6.67 -2.38 34.11
N ALA A 15 -7.72 -2.38 33.29
CA ALA A 15 -7.62 -1.99 31.90
C ALA A 15 -7.02 -0.57 31.75
N GLU A 16 -7.38 0.34 32.65
CA GLU A 16 -6.86 1.71 32.68
C GLU A 16 -5.35 1.73 32.87
N ASN A 17 -4.85 0.98 33.86
CA ASN A 17 -3.43 0.95 34.18
C ASN A 17 -2.62 0.30 33.05
N VAL A 18 -3.09 -0.84 32.52
CA VAL A 18 -2.39 -1.55 31.45
C VAL A 18 -2.39 -0.74 30.17
N LEU A 19 -3.55 -0.28 29.69
CA LEU A 19 -3.68 0.39 28.41
C LEU A 19 -2.98 1.76 28.41
N LYS A 20 -3.09 2.55 29.49
CA LYS A 20 -2.33 3.82 29.60
C LYS A 20 -0.83 3.57 29.67
N LYS A 21 -0.37 2.49 30.33
CA LYS A 21 1.05 2.14 30.37
C LYS A 21 1.56 1.72 29.00
N LEU A 22 0.81 0.92 28.25
CA LEU A 22 1.13 0.57 26.86
C LEU A 22 1.20 1.82 25.97
N GLN A 23 0.23 2.72 26.09
CA GLN A 23 0.23 4.01 25.38
C GLN A 23 1.43 4.88 25.75
N SER A 24 1.79 4.96 27.05
CA SER A 24 2.96 5.72 27.50
C SER A 24 4.30 5.12 27.01
N LYS A 25 4.31 3.82 26.71
CA LYS A 25 5.46 3.10 26.14
C LYS A 25 5.44 3.06 24.61
N ASN A 26 4.48 3.72 23.97
CA ASN A 26 4.31 3.75 22.52
C ASN A 26 4.19 2.36 21.88
N ILE A 27 3.57 1.42 22.58
CA ILE A 27 3.34 0.07 22.05
C ILE A 27 2.10 0.10 21.16
N LEU A 28 2.24 -0.26 19.89
CA LEU A 28 1.13 -0.44 18.96
C LEU A 28 0.37 -1.73 19.30
N TYR A 29 -0.94 -1.61 19.48
CA TYR A 29 -1.83 -2.73 19.72
C TYR A 29 -3.02 -2.70 18.77
N PHE A 30 -3.55 -3.88 18.49
CA PHE A 30 -4.68 -4.10 17.61
C PHE A 30 -5.62 -5.07 18.31
N PHE A 31 -6.92 -4.83 18.23
CA PHE A 31 -7.90 -5.70 18.88
C PHE A 31 -8.71 -6.50 17.86
N GLY A 32 -9.11 -7.70 18.22
CA GLY A 32 -10.00 -8.54 17.42
C GLY A 32 -11.40 -8.56 18.02
N ARG A 33 -12.42 -8.23 17.23
CA ARG A 33 -13.82 -8.45 17.60
C ARG A 33 -14.23 -9.86 17.22
N ILE A 34 -14.50 -10.70 18.22
CA ILE A 34 -14.79 -12.12 18.00
C ILE A 34 -16.29 -12.38 18.14
N ASN A 35 -16.97 -11.64 19.01
CA ASN A 35 -18.41 -11.76 19.29
C ASN A 35 -18.97 -10.46 19.89
N TYR A 36 -20.26 -10.46 20.29
CA TYR A 36 -20.88 -9.29 20.91
C TYR A 36 -20.25 -8.89 22.25
N THR A 37 -19.77 -9.83 23.07
CA THR A 37 -19.16 -9.48 24.37
C THR A 37 -17.82 -8.77 24.21
N THR A 38 -17.09 -9.04 23.12
CA THR A 38 -15.90 -8.24 22.78
C THR A 38 -16.25 -6.80 22.41
N GLU A 39 -17.44 -6.49 21.88
CA GLU A 39 -17.83 -5.10 21.58
C GLU A 39 -17.89 -4.23 22.83
N THR A 40 -18.44 -4.75 23.94
CA THR A 40 -18.47 -4.04 25.23
C THR A 40 -17.06 -3.73 25.74
N MET A 41 -16.14 -4.70 25.66
CA MET A 41 -14.73 -4.48 26.00
C MET A 41 -14.13 -3.35 25.16
N LEU A 42 -14.36 -3.37 23.83
CA LEU A 42 -13.82 -2.36 22.91
C LEU A 42 -14.34 -0.96 23.26
N LEU A 43 -15.61 -0.83 23.62
CA LEU A 43 -16.20 0.44 24.07
C LEU A 43 -15.54 0.97 25.35
N ILE A 44 -15.30 0.11 26.34
CA ILE A 44 -14.60 0.48 27.58
C ILE A 44 -13.18 0.94 27.25
N PHE A 45 -12.44 0.17 26.46
CA PHE A 45 -11.06 0.49 26.10
C PHE A 45 -10.99 1.80 25.33
N ARG A 46 -11.95 2.08 24.43
CA ARG A 46 -12.05 3.36 23.71
C ARG A 46 -12.19 4.54 24.68
N GLY A 47 -12.94 4.38 25.77
CA GLY A 47 -13.05 5.39 26.82
C GLY A 47 -11.74 5.68 27.55
N ILE A 48 -10.80 4.74 27.57
CA ILE A 48 -9.54 4.85 28.32
C ILE A 48 -8.42 5.47 27.48
N ILE A 49 -8.20 4.93 26.28
CA ILE A 49 -7.05 5.21 25.43
C ILE A 49 -7.42 5.90 24.10
N GLY A 50 -8.71 6.15 23.89
CA GLY A 50 -9.25 6.61 22.60
C GLY A 50 -9.41 5.46 21.60
N GLU A 51 -9.71 5.83 20.36
CA GLU A 51 -9.95 4.88 19.27
C GLU A 51 -8.69 4.14 18.82
N PHE A 52 -8.86 2.88 18.43
CA PHE A 52 -7.79 1.99 17.99
C PHE A 52 -8.29 1.03 16.88
N PRO A 53 -7.40 0.45 16.07
CA PRO A 53 -7.79 -0.50 15.03
C PRO A 53 -8.43 -1.77 15.62
N VAL A 54 -9.58 -2.14 15.07
CA VAL A 54 -10.28 -3.39 15.41
C VAL A 54 -10.44 -4.24 14.16
N PHE A 55 -10.00 -5.48 14.22
CA PHE A 55 -10.23 -6.48 13.18
C PHE A 55 -11.51 -7.25 13.47
N ASP A 56 -12.39 -7.33 12.48
CA ASP A 56 -13.63 -8.10 12.63
C ASP A 56 -13.38 -9.59 12.37
N LEU A 57 -13.29 -10.35 13.47
CA LEU A 57 -13.08 -11.78 13.49
C LEU A 57 -14.40 -12.56 13.67
N ILE A 58 -15.56 -11.89 13.64
CA ILE A 58 -16.86 -12.54 13.82
C ILE A 58 -17.09 -13.61 12.73
N GLY A 59 -17.42 -14.83 13.13
CA GLY A 59 -17.77 -15.93 12.24
C GLY A 59 -17.84 -17.27 12.97
N GLY A 60 -18.80 -18.12 12.63
CA GLY A 60 -18.99 -19.43 13.30
C GLY A 60 -18.16 -20.59 12.72
N ASP A 61 -17.43 -20.36 11.63
CA ASP A 61 -16.61 -21.37 10.97
C ASP A 61 -15.14 -21.23 11.42
N PRO A 62 -14.56 -22.26 12.09
CA PRO A 62 -13.18 -22.24 12.55
C PRO A 62 -12.15 -21.94 11.45
N ILE A 63 -12.38 -22.38 10.21
CA ILE A 63 -11.44 -22.16 9.09
C ILE A 63 -11.44 -20.67 8.71
N LYS A 64 -12.63 -20.07 8.59
CA LYS A 64 -12.77 -18.63 8.31
C LYS A 64 -12.20 -17.78 9.44
N LEU A 65 -12.31 -18.24 10.69
CA LEU A 65 -11.70 -17.55 11.83
C LEU A 65 -10.17 -17.54 11.72
N ILE A 66 -9.56 -18.68 11.35
CA ILE A 66 -8.11 -18.78 11.14
C ILE A 66 -7.66 -17.85 10.01
N GLU A 67 -8.36 -17.85 8.86
CA GLU A 67 -8.04 -16.96 7.73
C GLU A 67 -8.13 -15.48 8.12
N LYS A 68 -9.21 -15.09 8.82
CA LYS A 68 -9.37 -13.73 9.33
C LYS A 68 -8.29 -13.35 10.33
N PHE A 69 -7.89 -14.27 11.20
CA PHE A 69 -6.83 -14.06 12.18
C PHE A 69 -5.46 -13.89 11.53
N ILE A 70 -5.11 -14.73 10.54
CA ILE A 70 -3.87 -14.61 9.77
C ILE A 70 -3.86 -13.26 9.03
N LYS A 71 -4.96 -12.91 8.34
CA LYS A 71 -5.09 -11.63 7.65
C LYS A 71 -4.94 -10.44 8.61
N ALA A 72 -5.60 -10.48 9.76
CA ALA A 72 -5.50 -9.45 10.79
C ALA A 72 -4.07 -9.30 11.32
N THR A 73 -3.43 -10.42 11.67
CA THR A 73 -2.07 -10.44 12.21
C THR A 73 -1.07 -9.91 11.19
N SER A 74 -1.08 -10.41 9.95
CA SER A 74 -0.17 -9.94 8.90
C SER A 74 -0.40 -8.46 8.56
N THR A 75 -1.65 -8.00 8.55
CA THR A 75 -1.98 -6.58 8.35
C THR A 75 -1.43 -5.72 9.49
N SER A 76 -1.54 -6.19 10.74
CA SER A 76 -1.04 -5.47 11.91
C SER A 76 0.48 -5.32 11.91
N ILE A 77 1.21 -6.39 11.54
CA ILE A 77 2.67 -6.38 11.43
C ILE A 77 3.10 -5.44 10.31
N THR A 78 2.49 -5.57 9.14
CA THR A 78 2.77 -4.71 7.98
C THR A 78 2.55 -3.24 8.33
N TYR A 79 1.43 -2.93 9.00
CA TYR A 79 1.14 -1.58 9.47
C TYR A 79 2.20 -1.09 10.45
N ALA A 80 2.54 -1.88 11.48
CA ALA A 80 3.51 -1.48 12.49
C ALA A 80 4.89 -1.20 11.88
N VAL A 81 5.40 -2.10 11.03
CA VAL A 81 6.71 -1.95 10.39
C VAL A 81 6.72 -0.74 9.46
N SER A 82 5.69 -0.58 8.62
CA SER A 82 5.58 0.58 7.71
C SER A 82 5.48 1.91 8.48
N MET A 83 4.75 1.95 9.59
CA MET A 83 4.66 3.15 10.42
C MET A 83 6.01 3.50 11.04
N THR A 84 6.77 2.50 11.52
CA THR A 84 8.11 2.73 12.08
C THR A 84 9.13 3.20 11.05
N SER A 85 9.05 2.73 9.80
CA SER A 85 9.93 3.19 8.72
C SER A 85 9.60 4.61 8.24
N THR A 86 8.32 4.99 8.23
CA THR A 86 7.89 6.28 7.65
C THR A 86 7.89 7.43 8.66
N ILE A 87 7.51 7.19 9.93
CA ILE A 87 7.26 8.27 10.91
C ILE A 87 8.40 8.40 11.94
N GLY A 88 9.30 7.42 12.03
CA GLY A 88 10.26 7.35 13.13
C GLY A 88 9.57 7.13 14.48
N SER A 89 10.27 7.39 15.59
CA SER A 89 9.78 7.11 16.96
C SER A 89 8.80 8.14 17.54
N ASP A 90 8.28 9.09 16.75
CA ASP A 90 7.49 10.22 17.27
C ASP A 90 6.01 9.85 17.51
N SER A 91 5.69 9.57 18.78
CA SER A 91 4.46 8.89 19.18
C SER A 91 3.18 9.72 19.12
N LYS A 92 3.28 11.05 19.11
CA LYS A 92 2.11 11.95 18.93
C LYS A 92 1.46 11.78 17.55
N TYR A 93 2.23 11.37 16.54
CA TYR A 93 1.73 11.18 15.18
C TYR A 93 0.98 9.84 15.00
N MET A 94 1.36 8.78 15.73
CA MET A 94 0.68 7.46 15.68
C MET A 94 -0.82 7.55 16.00
N TYR A 95 -1.15 8.19 17.13
CA TYR A 95 -2.54 8.27 17.61
C TYR A 95 -3.38 9.31 16.88
N SER A 96 -2.77 10.34 16.28
CA SER A 96 -3.50 11.30 15.45
C SER A 96 -3.93 10.70 14.10
N LEU A 97 -3.11 9.81 13.53
CA LEU A 97 -3.48 9.04 12.33
C LEU A 97 -4.69 8.13 12.57
N GLN A 98 -4.73 7.48 13.73
CA GLN A 98 -5.86 6.63 14.16
C GLN A 98 -7.15 7.46 14.30
N ARG A 99 -7.07 8.66 14.88
CA ARG A 99 -8.22 9.56 15.02
C ARG A 99 -8.79 10.02 13.67
N LYS A 100 -7.93 10.34 12.70
CA LYS A 100 -8.37 10.74 11.35
C LYS A 100 -9.05 9.63 10.54
N LYS A 101 -8.95 8.35 10.94
CA LYS A 101 -9.75 7.26 10.34
C LYS A 101 -11.25 7.36 10.67
N LEU A 102 -11.63 8.11 11.71
CA LEU A 102 -13.03 8.31 12.10
C LEU A 102 -13.76 9.32 11.22
N ASP A 103 -13.02 10.23 10.60
CA ASP A 103 -13.56 11.25 9.68
C ASP A 103 -13.74 10.73 8.24
N MET A 104 -13.62 9.40 8.04
CA MET A 104 -13.75 8.77 6.73
C MET A 104 -15.21 8.46 6.39
N ASN A 105 -15.55 8.58 5.10
CA ASN A 105 -16.86 8.19 4.59
C ASN A 105 -16.70 7.11 3.51
N PRO A 106 -17.08 5.85 3.78
CA PRO A 106 -16.90 4.75 2.83
C PRO A 106 -17.87 4.82 1.63
N ASN A 107 -18.90 5.66 1.70
CA ASN A 107 -19.93 5.75 0.66
C ASN A 107 -19.51 6.71 -0.45
N GLU A 108 -19.87 6.39 -1.69
CA GLU A 108 -19.71 7.35 -2.79
C GLU A 108 -20.52 8.61 -2.49
N PRO A 109 -19.95 9.82 -2.72
CA PRO A 109 -20.65 11.07 -2.47
C PRO A 109 -21.73 11.32 -3.52
N ASP A 110 -22.66 12.21 -3.22
CA ASP A 110 -23.53 12.80 -4.24
C ASP A 110 -22.69 13.74 -5.13
N TRP A 111 -22.48 13.32 -6.38
CA TRP A 111 -21.68 14.07 -7.34
C TRP A 111 -22.34 15.38 -7.78
N ILE A 112 -23.65 15.56 -7.61
CA ILE A 112 -24.36 16.77 -8.04
C ILE A 112 -23.95 17.96 -7.17
N ILE A 113 -23.90 17.74 -5.85
CA ILE A 113 -23.62 18.80 -4.86
C ILE A 113 -22.14 19.17 -4.75
N LEU A 114 -21.24 18.31 -5.23
CA LEU A 114 -19.80 18.58 -5.15
C LEU A 114 -19.38 19.62 -6.20
N PRO A 115 -18.54 20.61 -5.81
CA PRO A 115 -18.07 21.63 -6.73
C PRO A 115 -17.14 21.02 -7.78
N LEU A 116 -17.20 21.57 -8.99
CA LEU A 116 -16.21 21.30 -10.02
C LEU A 116 -14.87 21.94 -9.62
N GLN A 117 -13.78 21.20 -9.78
CA GLN A 117 -12.42 21.66 -9.56
C GLN A 117 -11.60 21.52 -10.85
N GLU A 118 -10.64 22.42 -11.01
CA GLU A 118 -9.68 22.40 -12.10
C GLU A 118 -8.27 22.17 -11.55
N GLY A 119 -7.46 21.48 -12.32
CA GLY A 119 -6.06 21.23 -11.99
C GLY A 119 -5.25 20.85 -13.21
N ILE A 120 -3.98 20.54 -12.98
CA ILE A 120 -3.07 20.07 -14.01
C ILE A 120 -2.64 18.67 -13.63
N VAL A 121 -2.93 17.70 -14.49
CA VAL A 121 -2.42 16.34 -14.34
C VAL A 121 -1.10 16.21 -15.10
N MET A 122 -0.11 15.57 -14.47
CA MET A 122 1.25 15.36 -14.94
C MET A 122 1.63 13.88 -14.85
N TRP A 123 2.43 13.38 -15.78
CA TRP A 123 2.92 12.00 -15.79
C TRP A 123 4.21 11.85 -16.60
N TYR A 124 4.96 10.79 -16.29
CA TYR A 124 6.08 10.36 -17.14
C TYR A 124 5.57 9.51 -18.30
N PRO A 125 6.19 9.58 -19.49
CA PRO A 125 5.95 8.60 -20.53
C PRO A 125 6.31 7.19 -20.03
N ILE A 126 5.64 6.17 -20.57
CA ILE A 126 5.98 4.79 -20.27
C ILE A 126 7.36 4.51 -20.90
N LEU A 127 8.20 3.81 -20.16
CA LEU A 127 9.53 3.41 -20.61
C LEU A 127 9.43 2.45 -21.80
N ASP A 128 10.37 2.59 -22.73
CA ASP A 128 10.52 1.66 -23.86
C ASP A 128 11.67 0.67 -23.60
N THR A 129 12.64 1.02 -22.74
CA THR A 129 13.84 0.19 -22.52
C THR A 129 14.30 0.15 -21.07
N LEU A 130 15.03 -0.91 -20.71
CA LEU A 130 15.69 -1.03 -19.40
C LEU A 130 16.76 0.06 -19.17
N LYS A 131 17.33 0.64 -20.23
CA LYS A 131 18.33 1.71 -20.10
C LYS A 131 17.69 2.98 -19.53
N GLU A 132 16.51 3.33 -20.01
CA GLU A 132 15.74 4.48 -19.53
C GLU A 132 15.35 4.33 -18.06
N LEU A 133 14.98 3.11 -17.65
CA LEU A 133 14.68 2.80 -16.24
C LEU A 133 15.82 3.22 -15.30
N LYS A 134 17.07 3.03 -15.73
CA LYS A 134 18.28 3.29 -14.94
C LYS A 134 18.88 4.68 -15.19
N ASP A 135 18.32 5.44 -16.13
CA ASP A 135 18.83 6.77 -16.46
C ASP A 135 18.34 7.79 -15.43
N PRO A 136 19.25 8.42 -14.64
CA PRO A 136 18.86 9.42 -13.66
C PRO A 136 18.21 10.66 -14.27
N ASN A 137 18.39 10.90 -15.58
CA ASN A 137 17.79 12.04 -16.27
C ASN A 137 16.39 11.76 -16.79
N TYR A 138 15.97 10.48 -16.92
CA TYR A 138 14.66 10.16 -17.48
C TYR A 138 13.52 10.69 -16.59
N PHE A 139 13.64 10.47 -15.29
CA PHE A 139 12.66 10.89 -14.30
C PHE A 139 12.87 12.35 -13.83
N ASN A 140 13.48 13.20 -14.66
CA ASN A 140 13.56 14.63 -14.37
C ASN A 140 12.19 15.30 -14.48
N LYS A 141 11.89 16.24 -13.58
CA LYS A 141 10.67 17.05 -13.59
C LYS A 141 10.39 17.74 -14.93
N SER A 142 11.43 18.08 -15.70
CA SER A 142 11.30 18.67 -17.04
C SER A 142 10.66 17.74 -18.07
N ASN A 143 10.67 16.43 -17.83
CA ASN A 143 10.19 15.42 -18.77
C ASN A 143 8.72 15.02 -18.53
N LEU A 144 8.05 15.69 -17.60
CA LEU A 144 6.64 15.44 -17.31
C LEU A 144 5.77 15.97 -18.45
N PHE A 145 4.94 15.08 -18.99
CA PHE A 145 3.81 15.49 -19.81
C PHE A 145 2.75 16.08 -18.89
N SER A 146 1.99 17.06 -19.39
CA SER A 146 0.92 17.67 -18.62
C SER A 146 -0.30 18.01 -19.47
N ARG A 147 -1.47 18.05 -18.84
CA ARG A 147 -2.71 18.57 -19.43
C ARG A 147 -3.65 19.10 -18.34
N SER A 148 -4.58 19.98 -18.73
CA SER A 148 -5.67 20.41 -17.85
C SER A 148 -6.57 19.23 -17.47
N PHE A 149 -7.12 19.29 -16.27
CA PHE A 149 -7.95 18.23 -15.70
C PHE A 149 -9.08 18.82 -14.85
N SER A 150 -10.32 18.49 -15.24
CA SER A 150 -11.54 18.95 -14.57
C SER A 150 -12.19 17.78 -13.84
N PHE A 151 -12.42 17.93 -12.54
CA PHE A 151 -12.83 16.82 -11.68
C PHE A 151 -13.71 17.24 -10.51
N LYS A 152 -14.38 16.26 -9.90
CA LYS A 152 -15.02 16.37 -8.59
C LYS A 152 -14.34 15.41 -7.63
N ILE A 153 -14.23 15.77 -6.35
CA ILE A 153 -13.59 14.96 -5.30
C ILE A 153 -14.44 15.02 -4.02
N ALA A 154 -14.53 13.90 -3.32
CA ALA A 154 -15.20 13.82 -2.02
C ALA A 154 -14.51 14.70 -0.98
N SER A 155 -15.29 15.30 -0.08
CA SER A 155 -14.77 16.10 1.03
C SER A 155 -14.04 15.26 2.09
N GLN A 156 -14.45 14.00 2.25
CA GLN A 156 -13.87 13.05 3.20
C GLN A 156 -13.22 11.87 2.45
N PRO A 157 -12.09 11.35 2.96
CA PRO A 157 -11.51 10.14 2.39
C PRO A 157 -12.39 8.94 2.71
N PHE A 158 -12.42 7.95 1.81
CA PHE A 158 -13.12 6.69 2.06
C PHE A 158 -12.21 5.60 2.63
N SER A 159 -10.89 5.79 2.49
CA SER A 159 -9.88 4.85 3.00
C SER A 159 -8.59 5.59 3.35
N ALA A 160 -7.77 4.97 4.21
CA ALA A 160 -6.48 5.49 4.65
C ALA A 160 -5.47 4.35 4.81
N GLY A 161 -4.33 4.48 4.15
CA GLY A 161 -3.13 3.67 4.37
C GLY A 161 -2.23 4.24 5.46
N VAL A 162 -0.99 3.74 5.52
CA VAL A 162 0.06 4.26 6.42
C VAL A 162 0.53 5.65 6.00
N GLU A 163 0.61 5.90 4.69
CA GLU A 163 1.21 7.13 4.16
C GLU A 163 0.22 8.06 3.47
N ARG A 164 -0.96 7.56 3.07
CA ARG A 164 -1.90 8.30 2.20
C ARG A 164 -3.36 8.09 2.57
N TYR A 165 -4.16 9.15 2.40
CA TYR A 165 -5.62 9.07 2.29
C TYR A 165 -6.04 8.76 0.85
N ALA A 166 -7.20 8.13 0.68
CA ALA A 166 -7.85 7.89 -0.60
C ALA A 166 -9.26 8.49 -0.59
N TYR A 167 -9.58 9.26 -1.63
CA TYR A 167 -10.82 9.97 -1.83
C TYR A 167 -11.50 9.48 -3.11
N PHE A 168 -12.83 9.38 -3.09
CA PHE A 168 -13.58 9.18 -4.33
C PHE A 168 -13.45 10.45 -5.19
N ALA A 169 -13.26 10.25 -6.48
CA ALA A 169 -13.25 11.33 -7.45
C ALA A 169 -13.94 10.94 -8.76
N LEU A 170 -14.29 11.96 -9.55
CA LEU A 170 -14.90 11.81 -10.86
C LEU A 170 -14.18 12.72 -11.86
N ASP A 171 -13.62 12.14 -12.91
CA ASP A 171 -13.08 12.85 -14.06
C ASP A 171 -14.24 13.31 -14.95
N ILE A 172 -14.50 14.63 -14.93
CA ILE A 172 -15.59 15.28 -15.68
C ILE A 172 -15.15 15.64 -17.10
N GLY A 173 -13.84 15.77 -17.35
CA GLY A 173 -13.29 16.06 -18.68
C GLY A 173 -13.41 14.88 -19.64
N SER A 174 -13.57 13.65 -19.13
CA SER A 174 -13.87 12.45 -19.91
C SER A 174 -15.37 12.35 -20.24
N CYS A 175 -15.71 11.88 -21.45
CA CYS A 175 -17.08 11.53 -21.83
C CYS A 175 -17.17 10.03 -22.21
N PRO A 176 -17.91 9.19 -21.48
CA PRO A 176 -18.61 9.50 -20.22
C PRO A 176 -17.63 9.79 -19.08
N ALA A 177 -18.13 10.47 -18.03
CA ALA A 177 -17.35 10.77 -16.84
C ALA A 177 -16.82 9.48 -16.18
N LYS A 178 -15.57 9.50 -15.74
CA LYS A 178 -14.88 8.29 -15.23
C LYS A 178 -14.68 8.36 -13.72
N LYS A 179 -15.01 7.28 -13.02
CA LYS A 179 -14.75 7.15 -11.58
C LYS A 179 -13.25 6.95 -11.34
N MET A 180 -12.72 7.76 -10.43
CA MET A 180 -11.30 7.83 -10.10
C MET A 180 -11.13 7.73 -8.58
N VAL A 181 -9.89 7.47 -8.16
CA VAL A 181 -9.42 7.63 -6.78
C VAL A 181 -8.34 8.69 -6.79
N ILE A 182 -8.46 9.66 -5.88
CA ILE A 182 -7.43 10.67 -5.61
C ILE A 182 -6.79 10.32 -4.27
N LYS A 183 -5.46 10.33 -4.20
CA LYS A 183 -4.73 10.05 -2.96
C LYS A 183 -3.86 11.22 -2.55
N GLU A 184 -3.86 11.51 -1.26
CA GLU A 184 -3.10 12.59 -0.64
C GLU A 184 -2.16 12.03 0.42
N PHE A 185 -0.89 12.43 0.41
CA PHE A 185 0.05 12.05 1.47
C PHE A 185 -0.35 12.68 2.81
N LEU A 186 -0.21 11.89 3.87
CA LEU A 186 -0.43 12.31 5.24
C LEU A 186 0.63 13.35 5.63
N HIS A 187 0.20 14.51 6.11
CA HIS A 187 1.10 15.55 6.62
C HIS A 187 1.83 15.04 7.88
N VAL A 188 3.04 14.52 7.70
CA VAL A 188 4.00 14.24 8.77
C VAL A 188 5.12 15.27 8.63
N GLY A 189 5.12 16.29 9.49
CA GLY A 189 6.12 17.38 9.48
C GLY A 189 5.80 18.57 8.54
N ARG A 190 6.83 19.35 8.17
CA ARG A 190 6.73 20.49 7.24
C ARG A 190 6.90 20.01 5.79
N ASN A 191 5.78 20.01 5.06
CA ASN A 191 5.62 19.90 3.60
C ASN A 191 5.30 18.50 3.03
N ASN A 192 4.08 18.39 2.49
CA ASN A 192 3.76 17.49 1.38
C ASN A 192 4.50 17.98 0.13
N SER A 193 5.78 17.64 0.02
CA SER A 193 6.63 18.14 -1.05
C SER A 193 6.26 17.51 -2.40
N PHE A 194 6.39 18.30 -3.47
CA PHE A 194 6.14 17.86 -4.84
C PHE A 194 6.95 16.59 -5.19
N GLU A 195 8.14 16.46 -4.62
CA GLU A 195 9.08 15.36 -4.81
C GLU A 195 8.48 14.01 -4.42
N LYS A 196 7.75 13.91 -3.29
CA LYS A 196 7.10 12.66 -2.86
C LYS A 196 6.10 12.14 -3.90
N TYR A 197 5.39 13.06 -4.54
CA TYR A 197 4.43 12.69 -5.57
C TYR A 197 5.11 12.33 -6.90
N ILE A 198 6.24 12.96 -7.21
CA ILE A 198 7.10 12.57 -8.34
C ILE A 198 7.64 11.16 -8.16
N GLU A 199 8.17 10.85 -6.98
CA GLU A 199 8.64 9.50 -6.62
C GLU A 199 7.51 8.47 -6.79
N ALA A 200 6.29 8.78 -6.33
CA ALA A 200 5.15 7.88 -6.44
C ALA A 200 4.76 7.56 -7.90
N ILE A 201 4.74 8.57 -8.79
CA ILE A 201 4.43 8.33 -10.22
C ILE A 201 5.58 7.64 -10.94
N GLU A 202 6.83 7.87 -10.55
CA GLU A 202 8.00 7.16 -11.07
C GLU A 202 7.92 5.66 -10.72
N ILE A 203 7.69 5.32 -9.46
CA ILE A 203 7.51 3.94 -8.99
C ILE A 203 6.40 3.24 -9.78
N SER A 204 5.25 3.90 -9.92
CA SER A 204 4.13 3.35 -10.68
C SER A 204 4.45 3.17 -12.17
N THR A 205 5.21 4.08 -12.78
CA THR A 205 5.61 4.01 -14.19
C THR A 205 6.53 2.81 -14.42
N ILE A 206 7.52 2.62 -13.54
CA ILE A 206 8.46 1.49 -13.60
C ILE A 206 7.74 0.16 -13.40
N ALA A 207 6.85 0.06 -12.41
CA ALA A 207 6.07 -1.15 -12.18
C ALA A 207 5.18 -1.50 -13.38
N SER A 208 4.55 -0.49 -13.99
CA SER A 208 3.75 -0.66 -15.22
C SER A 208 4.58 -1.17 -16.39
N PHE A 209 5.76 -0.58 -16.62
CA PHE A 209 6.72 -1.05 -17.64
C PHE A 209 7.12 -2.50 -17.41
N LEU A 210 7.60 -2.86 -16.21
CA LEU A 210 8.03 -4.22 -15.89
C LEU A 210 6.89 -5.23 -15.99
N SER A 211 5.66 -4.84 -15.64
CA SER A 211 4.47 -5.68 -15.83
C SER A 211 4.13 -5.89 -17.30
N THR A 212 4.40 -4.91 -18.15
CA THR A 212 4.23 -5.03 -19.60
C THR A 212 5.23 -6.03 -20.17
N GLU A 213 6.50 -5.90 -19.81
CA GLU A 213 7.57 -6.83 -20.20
C GLU A 213 7.29 -8.26 -19.71
N PHE A 214 6.84 -8.40 -18.47
CA PHE A 214 6.41 -9.69 -17.93
C PHE A 214 5.27 -10.30 -18.75
N ASN A 215 4.25 -9.51 -19.07
CA ASN A 215 3.07 -9.97 -19.80
C ASN A 215 3.39 -10.40 -21.23
N LEU A 216 4.41 -9.82 -21.88
CA LEU A 216 4.86 -10.27 -23.20
C LEU A 216 5.33 -11.73 -23.15
N ILE A 217 6.08 -12.10 -22.12
CA ILE A 217 6.59 -13.47 -21.91
C ILE A 217 5.46 -14.39 -21.42
N ALA A 218 4.64 -13.91 -20.47
CA ALA A 218 3.53 -14.65 -19.88
C ALA A 218 2.46 -15.04 -20.91
N LYS A 219 2.19 -14.17 -21.89
CA LYS A 219 1.23 -14.44 -22.98
C LYS A 219 1.58 -15.69 -23.78
N GLY A 220 2.86 -15.91 -24.07
CA GLY A 220 3.34 -17.10 -24.79
C GLY A 220 3.20 -18.40 -24.00
N LYS A 221 2.83 -18.33 -22.71
CA LYS A 221 2.73 -19.47 -21.78
C LYS A 221 1.33 -19.62 -21.19
N ASN A 222 0.36 -18.85 -21.68
CA ASN A 222 -1.02 -18.84 -21.17
C ASN A 222 -1.12 -18.59 -19.65
N LEU A 223 -0.24 -17.75 -19.11
CA LEU A 223 -0.22 -17.38 -17.70
C LEU A 223 -1.14 -16.16 -17.43
N PRO A 224 -1.68 -16.02 -16.20
CA PRO A 224 -2.45 -14.83 -15.82
C PRO A 224 -1.64 -13.54 -15.99
N LYS A 225 -2.32 -12.47 -16.40
CA LYS A 225 -1.68 -11.16 -16.58
C LYS A 225 -1.46 -10.46 -15.26
N VAL A 226 -0.38 -9.69 -15.14
CA VAL A 226 -0.14 -8.78 -14.03
C VAL A 226 -0.10 -7.38 -14.60
N LYS A 227 -0.95 -6.46 -14.14
CA LYS A 227 -0.97 -5.06 -14.60
C LYS A 227 -0.99 -4.12 -13.42
N PHE A 228 -0.38 -2.95 -13.60
CA PHE A 228 -0.50 -1.83 -12.68
C PHE A 228 -1.41 -0.76 -13.25
N LEU A 229 -2.16 -0.09 -12.36
CA LEU A 229 -2.88 1.13 -12.73
C LEU A 229 -1.90 2.22 -13.19
N ASN A 230 -2.36 3.02 -14.14
CA ASN A 230 -1.63 4.21 -14.56
C ASN A 230 -1.91 5.34 -13.57
N VAL A 231 -0.92 5.63 -12.71
CA VAL A 231 -0.98 6.68 -11.71
C VAL A 231 -0.41 7.97 -12.28
N LYS A 232 -1.09 9.09 -12.02
CA LYS A 232 -0.66 10.43 -12.46
C LYS A 232 -0.60 11.38 -11.28
N LEU A 233 0.19 12.44 -11.40
CA LEU A 233 0.28 13.51 -10.41
C LEU A 233 -0.70 14.62 -10.75
N LEU A 234 -1.55 15.01 -9.81
CA LEU A 234 -2.47 16.13 -9.94
C LEU A 234 -1.97 17.30 -9.08
N ARG A 235 -1.81 18.46 -9.69
CA ARG A 235 -1.57 19.74 -9.00
C ARG A 235 -2.81 20.61 -9.06
N CYS A 236 -3.24 21.11 -7.91
CA CYS A 236 -4.40 21.98 -7.74
C CYS A 236 -4.04 23.24 -6.94
N GLY A 237 -4.84 24.29 -7.08
CA GLY A 237 -4.65 25.57 -6.39
C GLY A 237 -3.70 26.52 -7.13
N THR A 238 -3.45 27.68 -6.52
CA THR A 238 -2.47 28.65 -7.01
C THR A 238 -1.05 28.13 -6.78
N ILE A 239 -0.10 28.53 -7.63
CA ILE A 239 1.31 28.14 -7.51
C ILE A 239 1.96 28.98 -6.40
N ASP A 240 1.63 28.64 -5.17
CA ASP A 240 2.13 29.26 -3.94
C ASP A 240 2.06 28.25 -2.77
N PHE A 241 2.07 28.73 -1.53
CA PHE A 241 1.95 27.91 -0.33
C PHE A 241 0.62 27.15 -0.18
N SER A 242 -0.39 27.46 -0.99
CA SER A 242 -1.68 26.77 -1.06
C SER A 242 -1.73 25.69 -2.17
N THR A 243 -0.64 25.49 -2.92
CA THR A 243 -0.55 24.41 -3.90
C THR A 243 -0.80 23.06 -3.23
N ARG A 244 -1.78 22.30 -3.75
CA ARG A 244 -2.05 20.93 -3.30
C ARG A 244 -1.64 19.95 -4.39
N TYR A 245 -1.06 18.83 -3.95
CA TYR A 245 -0.63 17.75 -4.81
C TYR A 245 -1.36 16.46 -4.43
N TYR A 246 -1.65 15.65 -5.44
CA TYR A 246 -2.29 14.35 -5.27
C TYR A 246 -1.71 13.35 -6.27
N THR A 247 -1.82 12.06 -5.99
CA THR A 247 -1.77 11.04 -7.05
C THR A 247 -3.20 10.66 -7.45
N ILE A 248 -3.44 10.40 -8.73
CA ILE A 248 -4.76 10.02 -9.25
C ILE A 248 -4.67 8.74 -10.05
N GLU A 249 -5.67 7.88 -9.93
CA GLU A 249 -5.75 6.59 -10.61
C GLU A 249 -7.21 6.19 -10.87
N PRO A 250 -7.48 5.30 -11.84
CA PRO A 250 -8.82 4.75 -12.04
C PRO A 250 -9.33 4.05 -10.78
N LYS A 251 -10.63 4.21 -10.48
CA LYS A 251 -11.25 3.44 -9.40
C LYS A 251 -11.27 1.96 -9.80
N LEU A 252 -10.72 1.09 -8.93
CA LEU A 252 -10.86 -0.35 -9.09
C LEU A 252 -12.33 -0.76 -9.03
N HIS A 253 -12.69 -1.84 -9.72
CA HIS A 253 -14.05 -2.40 -9.71
C HIS A 253 -14.48 -2.75 -8.27
N ASN A 254 -15.78 -2.90 -8.03
CA ASN A 254 -16.35 -3.27 -6.73
C ASN A 254 -16.05 -4.75 -6.40
N MET A 255 -14.78 -5.08 -6.27
CA MET A 255 -14.24 -6.37 -5.90
C MET A 255 -13.42 -6.22 -4.63
N GLU A 256 -13.14 -7.34 -3.96
CA GLU A 256 -12.32 -7.33 -2.76
C GLU A 256 -10.91 -6.83 -3.10
N TYR A 257 -10.52 -5.73 -2.44
CA TYR A 257 -9.14 -5.25 -2.46
C TYR A 257 -8.28 -6.14 -1.57
N LYS A 258 -7.17 -6.62 -2.12
CA LYS A 258 -6.25 -7.55 -1.47
C LYS A 258 -4.83 -7.00 -1.52
N ARG A 259 -4.09 -7.24 -0.45
CA ARG A 259 -2.63 -7.17 -0.44
C ARG A 259 -2.13 -8.61 -0.52
N PHE A 260 -1.23 -8.90 -1.44
CA PHE A 260 -0.69 -10.25 -1.69
C PHE A 260 0.67 -10.43 -1.02
N ASN A 261 1.51 -9.39 -1.09
CA ASN A 261 2.74 -9.28 -0.31
C ASN A 261 2.96 -7.82 0.10
N ALA A 262 3.89 -7.63 1.04
CA ALA A 262 4.33 -6.32 1.53
C ALA A 262 5.80 -6.07 1.20
N ASN A 263 6.19 -4.80 1.17
CA ASN A 263 7.60 -4.40 1.06
C ASN A 263 8.47 -4.81 2.25
N THR A 264 7.89 -5.46 3.26
CA THR A 264 8.58 -6.03 4.43
C THR A 264 8.89 -7.52 4.26
N GLY A 265 8.68 -8.09 3.08
CA GLY A 265 8.86 -9.52 2.79
C GLY A 265 7.71 -10.42 3.25
N VAL A 266 6.68 -9.86 3.91
CA VAL A 266 5.51 -10.63 4.36
C VAL A 266 4.61 -10.96 3.18
N ILE A 267 4.39 -12.26 2.93
CA ILE A 267 3.37 -12.76 1.99
C ILE A 267 2.06 -12.93 2.75
N THR A 268 1.06 -12.11 2.42
CA THR A 268 -0.26 -12.13 3.06
C THR A 268 -1.23 -13.07 2.37
N GLU A 269 -1.14 -13.18 1.04
CA GLU A 269 -1.95 -14.11 0.23
C GLU A 269 -1.10 -14.63 -0.93
N LEU A 270 -0.68 -15.90 -0.84
CA LEU A 270 0.23 -16.49 -1.82
C LEU A 270 -0.47 -16.65 -3.18
N ARG A 271 0.14 -16.04 -4.21
CA ARG A 271 -0.19 -16.25 -5.62
C ARG A 271 1.08 -16.55 -6.40
N PRO A 272 1.28 -17.78 -6.91
CA PRO A 272 2.52 -18.17 -7.59
C PRO A 272 2.94 -17.23 -8.72
N ILE A 273 1.97 -16.69 -9.49
CA ILE A 273 2.23 -15.77 -10.60
C ILE A 273 2.78 -14.42 -10.12
N LEU A 274 2.32 -13.94 -8.96
CA LEU A 274 2.78 -12.68 -8.38
C LEU A 274 4.19 -12.85 -7.81
N GLU A 275 4.47 -13.96 -7.14
CA GLU A 275 5.83 -14.26 -6.66
C GLU A 275 6.82 -14.45 -7.82
N ALA A 276 6.36 -15.07 -8.92
CA ALA A 276 7.15 -15.17 -10.15
C ALA A 276 7.35 -13.80 -10.84
N PHE A 277 6.37 -12.90 -10.75
CA PHE A 277 6.51 -11.51 -11.23
C PHE A 277 7.57 -10.74 -10.43
N VAL A 278 7.56 -10.82 -9.10
CA VAL A 278 8.59 -10.21 -8.23
C VAL A 278 9.98 -10.70 -8.65
N HIS A 279 10.17 -12.01 -8.80
CA HIS A 279 11.42 -12.60 -9.26
C HIS A 279 11.79 -12.15 -10.67
N PHE A 280 10.85 -12.15 -11.61
CA PHE A 280 11.09 -11.62 -12.95
C PHE A 280 11.64 -10.19 -12.91
N THR A 281 11.12 -9.30 -12.05
CA THR A 281 11.64 -7.93 -11.95
C THR A 281 13.10 -7.87 -11.51
N TYR A 282 13.49 -8.73 -10.56
CA TYR A 282 14.89 -8.89 -10.15
C TYR A 282 15.77 -9.30 -11.31
N GLU A 283 15.41 -10.38 -12.00
CA GLU A 283 16.23 -10.94 -13.08
C GLU A 283 16.28 -10.03 -14.30
N TYR A 284 15.13 -9.52 -14.75
CA TYR A 284 15.02 -8.63 -15.91
C TYR A 284 15.84 -7.36 -15.70
N THR A 285 15.86 -6.81 -14.48
CA THR A 285 16.66 -5.63 -14.17
C THR A 285 18.13 -5.94 -13.84
N LYS A 286 18.54 -7.21 -13.90
CA LYS A 286 19.88 -7.72 -13.56
C LYS A 286 20.27 -7.38 -12.11
N GLY A 287 19.35 -7.61 -11.19
CA GLY A 287 19.51 -7.37 -9.76
C GLY A 287 19.51 -5.91 -9.33
N TYR A 288 19.15 -4.98 -10.23
CA TYR A 288 19.12 -3.55 -9.91
C TYR A 288 17.97 -3.20 -8.96
N LEU A 289 16.79 -3.81 -9.16
CA LEU A 289 15.63 -3.56 -8.32
C LEU A 289 14.69 -4.77 -8.24
N VAL A 290 13.75 -4.70 -7.30
CA VAL A 290 12.63 -5.64 -7.14
C VAL A 290 11.35 -4.86 -6.86
N VAL A 291 10.28 -5.16 -7.58
CA VAL A 291 8.94 -4.61 -7.31
C VAL A 291 8.27 -5.44 -6.21
N CYS A 292 7.76 -4.78 -5.17
CA CYS A 292 7.07 -5.40 -4.04
C CYS A 292 5.83 -4.59 -3.64
N ASP A 293 5.23 -4.91 -2.48
CA ASP A 293 3.94 -4.38 -2.02
C ASP A 293 2.82 -4.56 -3.05
N LEU A 294 2.67 -5.79 -3.55
CA LEU A 294 1.69 -6.13 -4.56
C LEU A 294 0.28 -6.14 -3.96
N GLN A 295 -0.55 -5.17 -4.37
CA GLN A 295 -1.90 -4.98 -3.84
C GLN A 295 -2.86 -4.46 -4.92
N GLY A 296 -4.13 -4.83 -4.83
CA GLY A 296 -5.14 -4.47 -5.82
C GLY A 296 -6.29 -5.47 -5.85
N ILE A 297 -6.77 -5.82 -7.05
CA ILE A 297 -7.83 -6.81 -7.24
C ILE A 297 -7.36 -8.00 -8.08
N GLU A 298 -7.92 -9.17 -7.77
CA GLU A 298 -7.71 -10.42 -8.50
C GLU A 298 -8.93 -10.72 -9.38
N LEU A 299 -8.74 -10.80 -10.69
CA LEU A 299 -9.72 -11.19 -11.69
C LEU A 299 -9.43 -12.62 -12.18
N THR A 300 -10.36 -13.24 -12.90
CA THR A 300 -10.27 -14.65 -13.34
C THR A 300 -8.95 -15.02 -14.02
N ASN A 301 -8.33 -14.11 -14.78
CA ASN A 301 -7.05 -14.38 -15.46
C ASN A 301 -6.12 -13.14 -15.49
N GLU A 302 -6.28 -12.25 -14.52
CA GLU A 302 -5.57 -10.98 -14.47
C GLU A 302 -5.51 -10.45 -13.04
N PHE A 303 -4.40 -9.83 -12.67
CA PHE A 303 -4.24 -9.03 -11.47
C PHE A 303 -4.15 -7.56 -11.89
N LEU A 304 -5.00 -6.72 -11.29
CA LEU A 304 -4.95 -5.28 -11.47
C LEU A 304 -4.49 -4.64 -10.17
N LEU A 305 -3.23 -4.24 -10.15
CA LEU A 305 -2.49 -3.80 -8.98
C LEU A 305 -2.30 -2.28 -8.96
N THR A 306 -2.05 -1.72 -7.78
CA THR A 306 -1.71 -0.31 -7.58
C THR A 306 -0.80 -0.14 -6.36
N ASP A 307 -0.27 1.06 -6.18
CA ASP A 307 0.63 1.43 -5.07
C ASP A 307 1.76 0.43 -4.81
N PRO A 308 2.58 0.07 -5.82
CA PRO A 308 3.74 -0.77 -5.58
C PRO A 308 4.80 -0.03 -4.75
N ALA A 309 5.70 -0.81 -4.16
CA ALA A 309 6.98 -0.35 -3.65
C ALA A 309 8.12 -0.96 -4.48
N ILE A 310 9.31 -0.37 -4.38
CA ILE A 310 10.51 -0.88 -5.07
C ILE A 310 11.68 -0.90 -4.11
N HIS A 311 12.34 -2.05 -3.99
CA HIS A 311 13.68 -2.12 -3.42
C HIS A 311 14.70 -1.97 -4.53
N CYS A 312 15.68 -1.11 -4.35
CA CYS A 312 16.68 -0.78 -5.38
C CYS A 312 18.07 -0.74 -4.77
N ILE A 313 19.10 -1.13 -5.53
CA ILE A 313 20.48 -0.99 -5.07
C ILE A 313 20.87 0.48 -4.84
N ASP A 314 20.21 1.41 -5.53
CA ASP A 314 20.27 2.84 -5.23
C ASP A 314 19.28 3.15 -4.11
N SER A 315 19.82 3.33 -2.90
CA SER A 315 19.03 3.57 -1.68
C SER A 315 18.42 4.98 -1.60
N LEU A 316 18.82 5.90 -2.47
CA LEU A 316 18.30 7.27 -2.47
C LEU A 316 17.08 7.45 -3.38
N ARG A 317 16.78 6.44 -4.20
CA ARG A 317 15.65 6.43 -5.13
C ARG A 317 14.41 5.80 -4.47
N PHE A 318 13.20 6.16 -4.90
CA PHE A 318 11.93 5.54 -4.47
C PHE A 318 11.50 5.75 -3.00
N GLY A 319 12.07 6.74 -2.31
CA GLY A 319 11.59 7.21 -1.01
C GLY A 319 11.67 6.17 0.11
N SER A 320 10.86 6.36 1.16
CA SER A 320 10.93 5.61 2.43
C SER A 320 10.57 4.12 2.34
N THR A 321 9.95 3.69 1.25
CA THR A 321 9.57 2.28 1.04
C THR A 321 10.69 1.45 0.42
N ASN A 322 11.78 2.09 -0.03
CA ASN A 322 12.97 1.43 -0.54
C ASN A 322 13.93 1.05 0.60
N PHE A 323 14.00 -0.24 0.92
CA PHE A 323 14.95 -0.78 1.90
C PHE A 323 16.32 -1.13 1.30
N GLY A 324 16.60 -0.63 0.10
CA GLY A 324 17.91 -0.73 -0.53
C GLY A 324 18.26 -2.16 -0.96
N LYS A 325 19.57 -2.39 -1.10
CA LYS A 325 20.15 -3.72 -1.33
C LYS A 325 19.78 -4.72 -0.22
N GLU A 326 19.64 -4.26 1.02
CA GLU A 326 19.26 -5.13 2.14
C GLU A 326 17.81 -5.61 2.01
N GLY A 327 16.91 -4.73 1.55
CA GLY A 327 15.54 -5.13 1.19
C GLY A 327 15.52 -6.22 0.12
N ILE A 328 16.34 -6.08 -0.93
CA ILE A 328 16.47 -7.11 -1.97
C ILE A 328 16.98 -8.43 -1.36
N ASN A 329 18.03 -8.38 -0.54
CA ASN A 329 18.65 -9.58 0.02
C ASN A 329 17.76 -10.28 1.05
N GLN A 330 17.31 -9.56 2.08
CA GLN A 330 16.65 -10.16 3.24
C GLN A 330 15.15 -10.35 3.06
N LEU A 331 14.50 -9.46 2.30
CA LEU A 331 13.04 -9.45 2.21
C LEU A 331 12.55 -10.19 0.97
N PHE A 332 13.36 -10.19 -0.09
CA PHE A 332 13.09 -10.96 -1.31
C PHE A 332 13.96 -12.22 -1.44
N LEU A 333 15.28 -12.12 -1.65
CA LEU A 333 16.13 -13.28 -2.00
C LEU A 333 16.13 -14.36 -0.93
N ALA A 334 16.18 -13.99 0.35
CA ALA A 334 16.17 -14.94 1.46
C ALA A 334 14.81 -15.64 1.68
N ASN A 335 13.71 -15.07 1.18
CA ASN A 335 12.35 -15.59 1.42
C ASN A 335 11.72 -16.22 0.16
N HIS A 336 12.20 -15.87 -1.04
CA HIS A 336 11.60 -16.31 -2.29
C HIS A 336 11.88 -17.79 -2.55
N LYS A 337 10.80 -18.55 -2.79
CA LYS A 337 10.89 -19.93 -3.26
C LYS A 337 10.42 -20.01 -4.69
N CYS A 338 11.33 -20.41 -5.59
CA CYS A 338 11.00 -20.60 -6.99
C CYS A 338 9.84 -21.60 -7.13
N ASN A 339 8.81 -21.19 -7.86
CA ASN A 339 7.64 -22.02 -8.14
C ASN A 339 7.63 -22.47 -9.61
N ASP A 340 6.61 -23.24 -9.99
CA ASP A 340 6.53 -23.79 -11.36
C ASP A 340 6.39 -22.71 -12.43
N ILE A 341 5.87 -21.53 -12.10
CA ILE A 341 5.80 -20.39 -13.02
C ILE A 341 7.20 -19.79 -13.21
N CYS A 342 8.02 -19.67 -12.16
CA CYS A 342 9.43 -19.26 -12.29
C CYS A 342 10.18 -20.18 -13.25
N LYS A 343 9.97 -21.50 -13.13
CA LYS A 343 10.55 -22.51 -14.02
C LYS A 343 10.02 -22.38 -15.45
N GLN A 344 8.71 -22.22 -15.63
CA GLN A 344 8.10 -22.04 -16.96
C GLN A 344 8.62 -20.78 -17.66
N LEU A 345 8.87 -19.71 -16.91
CA LEU A 345 9.47 -18.47 -17.37
C LEU A 345 10.99 -18.58 -17.62
N LYS A 346 11.61 -19.71 -17.24
CA LYS A 346 13.05 -19.97 -17.32
C LYS A 346 13.88 -18.94 -16.54
N LEU A 347 13.34 -18.48 -15.41
CA LEU A 347 14.07 -17.61 -14.50
C LEU A 347 15.23 -18.39 -13.85
N LYS A 348 16.34 -17.70 -13.58
CA LYS A 348 17.46 -18.26 -12.83
C LYS A 348 16.97 -18.75 -11.48
N HIS A 349 17.36 -19.95 -11.09
CA HIS A 349 16.95 -20.48 -9.81
C HIS A 349 17.60 -19.66 -8.67
N ILE A 350 16.79 -19.06 -7.80
CA ILE A 350 17.24 -18.48 -6.55
C ILE A 350 17.32 -19.62 -5.54
N ASN A 351 18.53 -20.07 -5.22
CA ASN A 351 18.76 -21.00 -4.13
C ASN A 351 18.62 -20.27 -2.80
N ASP A 352 18.13 -20.97 -1.77
CA ASP A 352 18.20 -20.53 -0.38
C ASP A 352 19.67 -20.20 -0.01
N GLY A 353 20.08 -18.94 -0.20
CA GLY A 353 21.23 -18.34 0.48
C GLY A 353 22.64 -18.45 -0.12
N LEU A 354 22.88 -18.87 -1.36
CA LEU A 354 24.22 -18.74 -1.98
C LEU A 354 24.15 -18.42 -3.48
N SER A 355 24.42 -17.15 -3.83
CA SER A 355 24.82 -16.77 -5.18
C SER A 355 26.24 -17.28 -5.44
N GLU A 356 26.42 -18.10 -6.46
CA GLU A 356 27.73 -18.55 -6.98
C GLU A 356 28.49 -17.43 -7.72
N ASP A 357 28.63 -16.26 -7.11
CA ASP A 357 29.52 -15.21 -7.61
C ASP A 357 30.67 -15.01 -6.60
N VAL A 358 31.50 -16.03 -6.48
CA VAL A 358 32.91 -15.89 -6.06
C VAL A 358 33.76 -16.57 -7.12
N ALA A 359 34.26 -15.77 -8.06
CA ALA A 359 35.39 -16.10 -8.92
C ALA A 359 36.26 -14.85 -9.08
#